data_AF-A0A955VXY0-F1
#
_entry.id   AF-A0A955VXY0-F1
#
_cell.length_a   1.000
_cell.length_b   1.000
_cell.length_c   1.000
_cell.angle_alpha   90.00
_cell.angle_beta   90.00
_cell.angle_gamma   90.00
#
_symmetry.space_group_name_H-M   'P 1'
#
loop_
_entity.id
_entity.type
_entity.pdbx_description
1 polymer ?
#
loop_
_entity_poly.entity_id
_entity_poly.type
_entity_poly.pdbx_seq_one_letter_code
_entity_poly.pdbx_strand_id
1 'polypeptide(L)'
;MTAASDLDSLADHLAREGADALRIELVRRARNFKRTWVEMAEALVEVRDTQAYLAWGYQDLYAYCHQELLLRQPTVDKLTGSFVALRRHAPAVLQRDGVDQLIPTCDAVDYFAKAMRAGDDADADGPRELSDDVLGELKTAVFEDGASVAKLRRRFNPVLYPKPDGAERLAAIERAGATAERLIRLLARVDGLSEARREQVARALDAMREDLDALAETARDELEAANPDATALDAQA
;
A
#
# COMPACT_ATOMS: atom_id res chain seq x y z
N MET A 1 -3.10 -26.39 15.51
CA MET A 1 -3.09 -25.21 16.39
C MET A 1 -3.28 -23.99 15.50
N THR A 2 -4.14 -23.06 15.91
CA THR A 2 -4.37 -21.80 15.18
C THR A 2 -3.54 -20.71 15.84
N ALA A 3 -3.13 -19.68 15.10
CA ALA A 3 -2.35 -18.56 15.64
C ALA A 3 -2.99 -17.91 16.89
N ALA A 4 -4.32 -17.95 17.00
CA ALA A 4 -5.02 -17.48 18.20
C ALA A 4 -4.72 -18.34 19.46
N SER A 5 -4.65 -19.66 19.31
CA SER A 5 -4.31 -20.59 20.39
C SER A 5 -2.84 -20.45 20.83
N ASP A 6 -1.96 -20.06 19.92
CA ASP A 6 -0.53 -19.87 20.20
C ASP A 6 -0.31 -18.56 21.00
N LEU A 7 -1.05 -17.49 20.65
CA LEU A 7 -1.02 -16.22 21.39
C LEU A 7 -1.61 -16.34 22.80
N ASP A 8 -2.68 -17.12 22.99
CA ASP A 8 -3.24 -17.38 24.33
C ASP A 8 -2.21 -18.11 25.22
N SER A 9 -1.53 -19.10 24.66
CA SER A 9 -0.47 -19.84 25.36
C SER A 9 0.70 -18.94 25.74
N LEU A 10 1.07 -18.01 24.87
CA LEU A 10 2.14 -17.04 25.11
C LEU A 10 1.76 -16.02 26.21
N ALA A 11 0.55 -15.46 26.16
CA ALA A 11 0.09 -14.50 27.17
C ALA A 11 0.09 -15.13 28.57
N ASP A 12 -0.37 -16.38 28.68
CA ASP A 12 -0.38 -17.12 29.94
C ASP A 12 1.02 -17.44 30.45
N HIS A 13 1.96 -17.76 29.55
CA HIS A 13 3.35 -18.01 29.90
C HIS A 13 4.02 -16.74 30.44
N LEU A 14 3.90 -15.61 29.73
CA LEU A 14 4.44 -14.31 30.14
C LEU A 14 3.89 -13.86 31.51
N ALA A 15 2.59 -14.08 31.76
CA ALA A 15 1.98 -13.76 33.05
C ALA A 15 2.54 -14.60 34.20
N ARG A 16 2.83 -15.89 33.98
CA ARG A 16 3.43 -16.77 35.00
C ARG A 16 4.86 -16.37 35.33
N GLU A 17 5.60 -15.86 34.35
CA GLU A 17 6.98 -15.41 34.54
C GLU A 17 7.11 -14.00 35.12
N GLY A 18 5.98 -13.32 35.38
CA GLY A 18 5.98 -11.95 35.90
C GLY A 18 6.55 -10.95 34.89
N ALA A 19 6.36 -11.23 33.59
CA ALA A 19 6.78 -10.33 32.53
C ALA A 19 6.07 -8.98 32.61
N ASP A 20 6.63 -8.01 31.89
CA ASP A 20 6.10 -6.66 31.80
C ASP A 20 4.61 -6.64 31.40
N ALA A 21 3.82 -5.80 32.09
CA ALA A 21 2.38 -5.74 31.92
C ALA A 21 1.96 -5.26 30.53
N LEU A 22 2.71 -4.34 29.92
CA LEU A 22 2.46 -3.85 28.57
C LEU A 22 2.69 -4.96 27.53
N ARG A 23 3.75 -5.75 27.69
CA ARG A 23 4.03 -6.93 26.83
C ARG A 23 2.90 -7.96 26.89
N ILE A 24 2.38 -8.27 28.08
CA ILE A 24 1.26 -9.22 28.25
C ILE A 24 -0.01 -8.70 27.57
N GLU A 25 -0.33 -7.43 27.78
CA GLU A 25 -1.52 -6.81 27.21
C GLU A 25 -1.47 -6.77 25.67
N LEU A 26 -0.29 -6.54 25.09
CA LEU A 26 -0.13 -6.49 23.64
C LEU A 26 -0.43 -7.84 22.97
N VAL A 27 0.01 -8.95 23.56
CA VAL A 27 -0.30 -10.31 23.08
C VAL A 27 -1.81 -10.56 23.11
N ARG A 28 -2.50 -10.10 24.17
CA ARG A 28 -3.97 -10.21 24.29
C ARG A 28 -4.72 -9.38 23.26
N ARG A 29 -4.23 -8.17 22.95
CA ARG A 29 -4.79 -7.29 21.91
C ARG A 29 -4.60 -7.86 20.51
N ALA A 30 -3.43 -8.46 20.22
CA ALA A 30 -3.15 -9.10 18.94
C ALA A 30 -4.18 -10.18 18.57
N ARG A 31 -4.69 -10.93 19.56
CA ARG A 31 -5.78 -11.89 19.38
C ARG A 31 -7.12 -11.22 18.99
N ASN A 32 -7.46 -10.09 19.61
CA ASN A 32 -8.74 -9.40 19.44
C ASN A 32 -8.78 -8.43 18.26
N PHE A 33 -7.72 -8.39 17.45
CA PHE A 33 -7.45 -7.41 16.38
C PHE A 33 -8.63 -7.06 15.46
N LYS A 34 -9.58 -7.98 15.27
CA LYS A 34 -10.79 -7.75 14.45
C LYS A 34 -11.83 -6.82 15.09
N ARG A 35 -11.77 -6.55 16.41
CA ARG A 35 -12.74 -5.69 17.11
C ARG A 35 -12.27 -4.25 17.28
N THR A 36 -10.98 -3.95 17.44
CA THR A 36 -10.46 -2.56 17.47
C THR A 36 -8.97 -2.52 17.10
N TRP A 37 -8.64 -2.36 15.82
CA TRP A 37 -7.26 -2.19 15.36
C TRP A 37 -6.54 -0.99 16.03
N VAL A 38 -7.32 0.01 16.47
CA VAL A 38 -6.86 1.23 17.16
C VAL A 38 -6.13 0.91 18.45
N GLU A 39 -6.68 0.04 19.31
CA GLU A 39 -6.05 -0.33 20.59
C GLU A 39 -4.71 -1.05 20.39
N MET A 40 -4.63 -1.90 19.37
CA MET A 40 -3.40 -2.58 19.00
C MET A 40 -2.36 -1.57 18.49
N ALA A 41 -2.79 -0.66 17.63
CA ALA A 41 -1.91 0.34 17.05
C ALA A 41 -1.41 1.36 18.08
N GLU A 42 -2.25 1.76 19.04
CA GLU A 42 -1.87 2.61 20.17
C GLU A 42 -0.74 1.96 20.98
N ALA A 43 -0.93 0.70 21.38
CA ALA A 43 0.06 0.00 22.19
C ALA A 43 1.35 -0.28 21.40
N LEU A 44 1.27 -0.56 20.09
CA LEU A 44 2.45 -0.63 19.22
C LEU A 44 3.21 0.71 19.14
N VAL A 45 2.48 1.83 19.07
CA VAL A 45 3.09 3.17 19.10
C VAL A 45 3.74 3.45 20.45
N GLU A 46 3.12 3.05 21.56
CA GLU A 46 3.73 3.17 22.90
C GLU A 46 5.02 2.35 23.01
N VAL A 47 5.01 1.08 22.57
CA VAL A 47 6.20 0.21 22.58
C VAL A 47 7.31 0.79 21.70
N ARG A 48 6.96 1.37 20.55
CA ARG A 48 7.90 2.06 19.67
C ARG A 48 8.50 3.29 20.34
N ASP A 49 7.65 4.18 20.85
CA ASP A 49 8.05 5.49 21.37
C ASP A 49 8.84 5.36 22.69
N THR A 50 8.57 4.32 23.50
CA THR A 50 9.32 3.99 24.73
C THR A 50 10.51 3.06 24.50
N GLN A 51 10.64 2.49 23.30
CA GLN A 51 11.61 1.45 22.96
C GLN A 51 11.59 0.23 23.91
N ALA A 52 10.43 -0.09 24.49
CA ALA A 52 10.28 -1.16 25.49
C ALA A 52 10.78 -2.53 25.00
N TYR A 53 10.74 -2.77 23.68
CA TYR A 53 11.27 -3.97 23.03
C TYR A 53 12.76 -4.23 23.34
N LEU A 54 13.56 -3.19 23.59
CA LEU A 54 14.97 -3.34 23.96
C LEU A 54 15.12 -4.01 25.33
N ALA A 55 14.31 -3.59 26.31
CA ALA A 55 14.31 -4.18 27.65
C ALA A 55 13.81 -5.62 27.64
N TRP A 56 12.99 -5.99 26.65
CA TRP A 56 12.50 -7.35 26.45
C TRP A 56 13.48 -8.25 25.70
N GLY A 57 14.64 -7.73 25.27
CA GLY A 57 15.71 -8.49 24.62
C GLY A 57 15.64 -8.52 23.09
N TYR A 58 14.81 -7.69 22.47
CA TYR A 58 14.71 -7.60 21.01
C TYR A 58 15.61 -6.51 20.44
N GLN A 59 16.17 -6.76 19.26
CA GLN A 59 17.06 -5.82 18.57
C GLN A 59 16.30 -4.58 18.06
N ASP A 60 15.07 -4.79 17.57
CA ASP A 60 14.19 -3.73 17.11
C ASP A 60 12.72 -4.12 17.30
N LEU A 61 11.82 -3.15 17.07
CA LEU A 61 10.38 -3.33 17.16
C LEU A 61 9.86 -4.43 16.22
N TYR A 62 10.42 -4.54 15.02
CA TYR A 62 9.93 -5.49 14.01
C TYR A 62 10.30 -6.93 14.38
N ALA A 63 11.49 -7.14 14.95
CA ALA A 63 11.91 -8.43 15.48
C ALA A 63 10.96 -8.91 16.57
N TYR A 64 10.60 -8.03 17.51
CA TYR A 64 9.60 -8.32 18.54
C TYR A 64 8.23 -8.65 17.93
N CYS A 65 7.72 -7.78 17.04
CA CYS A 65 6.42 -7.95 16.42
C CYS A 65 6.33 -9.24 15.58
N HIS A 66 7.40 -9.60 14.89
CA HIS A 66 7.46 -10.81 14.08
C HIS A 66 7.51 -12.07 14.95
N GLN A 67 8.34 -12.07 16.00
CA GLN A 67 8.59 -13.26 16.81
C GLN A 67 7.47 -13.54 17.82
N GLU A 68 6.91 -12.52 18.48
CA GLU A 68 5.86 -12.71 19.49
C GLU A 68 4.45 -12.42 19.00
N LEU A 69 4.27 -11.39 18.19
CA LEU A 69 2.92 -10.94 17.77
C LEU A 69 2.51 -11.54 16.42
N LEU A 70 3.43 -12.24 15.74
CA LEU A 70 3.26 -12.80 14.39
C LEU A 70 2.85 -11.73 13.36
N LEU A 71 3.29 -10.48 13.57
CA LEU A 71 3.03 -9.35 12.68
C LEU A 71 4.22 -9.10 11.77
N ARG A 72 3.96 -8.95 10.47
CA ARG A 72 4.97 -8.56 9.49
C ARG A 72 5.19 -7.06 9.53
N GLN A 73 6.41 -6.61 9.21
CA GLN A 73 6.77 -5.19 9.16
C GLN A 73 5.75 -4.29 8.44
N PRO A 74 5.25 -4.61 7.23
CA PRO A 74 4.24 -3.76 6.57
C PRO A 74 2.93 -3.59 7.36
N THR A 75 2.59 -4.56 8.21
CA THR A 75 1.40 -4.48 9.08
C THR A 75 1.67 -3.55 10.28
N VAL A 76 2.87 -3.63 10.86
CA VAL A 76 3.31 -2.75 11.94
C VAL A 76 3.36 -1.30 11.45
N ASP A 77 3.95 -1.05 10.28
CA ASP A 77 4.04 0.28 9.67
C ASP A 77 2.66 0.89 9.42
N LYS A 78 1.76 0.07 8.83
CA LYS A 78 0.38 0.47 8.57
C LYS A 78 -0.34 0.84 9.86
N LEU A 79 -0.27 -0.01 10.89
CA LEU A 79 -0.97 0.21 12.16
C LEU A 79 -0.48 1.47 12.86
N THR A 80 0.83 1.55 13.06
CA THR A 80 1.45 2.68 13.77
C THR A 80 1.27 3.99 12.99
N GLY A 81 1.43 3.96 11.66
CA GLY A 81 1.21 5.13 10.81
C GLY A 81 -0.24 5.61 10.83
N SER A 82 -1.20 4.68 10.75
CA SER A 82 -2.63 5.01 10.78
C SER A 82 -3.05 5.59 12.13
N PHE A 83 -2.56 5.03 13.24
CA PHE A 83 -2.86 5.57 14.57
C PHE A 83 -2.29 6.97 14.78
N VAL A 84 -1.05 7.22 14.34
CA VAL A 84 -0.45 8.55 14.40
C VAL A 84 -1.26 9.56 13.57
N ALA A 85 -1.73 9.16 12.39
CA ALA A 85 -2.59 10.01 11.56
C ALA A 85 -3.94 10.32 12.23
N LEU A 86 -4.58 9.33 12.86
CA LEU A 86 -5.79 9.55 13.66
C LEU A 86 -5.54 10.55 14.80
N ARG A 87 -4.50 10.33 15.59
CA ARG A 87 -4.15 11.19 16.73
C ARG A 87 -3.91 12.63 16.30
N ARG A 88 -3.31 12.85 15.13
CA ARG A 88 -3.00 14.18 14.59
C ARG A 88 -4.19 14.87 13.94
N HIS A 89 -4.92 14.17 13.07
CA HIS A 89 -5.91 14.79 12.17
C HIS A 89 -7.35 14.61 12.61
N ALA A 90 -7.66 13.58 13.40
CA ALA A 90 -9.01 13.24 13.83
C ALA A 90 -9.04 12.64 15.24
N PRO A 91 -8.54 13.34 16.28
CA PRO A 91 -8.44 12.79 17.64
C PRO A 91 -9.81 12.41 18.24
N ALA A 92 -10.89 13.06 17.83
CA ALA A 92 -12.26 12.71 18.24
C ALA A 92 -12.66 11.28 17.84
N VAL A 93 -12.07 10.72 16.78
CA VAL A 93 -12.31 9.32 16.35
C VAL A 93 -11.85 8.33 17.41
N LEU A 94 -10.81 8.67 18.18
CA LEU A 94 -10.27 7.81 19.24
C LEU A 94 -11.23 7.68 20.44
N GLN A 95 -12.21 8.59 20.56
CA GLN A 95 -13.23 8.55 21.62
C GLN A 95 -14.50 7.81 21.20
N ARG A 96 -14.55 7.29 19.96
CA ARG A 96 -15.73 6.60 19.43
C ARG A 96 -15.86 5.21 20.05
N ASP A 97 -17.10 4.83 20.33
CA ASP A 97 -17.45 3.51 20.85
C ASP A 97 -17.38 2.40 19.79
N GLY A 98 -17.32 2.76 18.50
CA GLY A 98 -17.33 1.81 17.38
C GLY A 98 -18.70 1.16 17.13
N VAL A 99 -19.74 1.58 17.85
CA VAL A 99 -21.11 1.02 17.78
C VAL A 99 -22.06 2.05 17.22
N ASP A 100 -22.23 3.18 17.91
CA ASP A 100 -23.05 4.31 17.43
C ASP A 100 -22.23 5.21 16.50
N GLN A 101 -20.92 5.32 16.75
CA GLN A 101 -19.99 6.07 15.92
C GLN A 101 -18.93 5.14 15.34
N LEU A 102 -19.00 4.92 14.02
CA LEU A 102 -18.10 4.00 13.34
C LEU A 102 -16.64 4.49 13.42
N ILE A 103 -15.75 3.57 13.75
CA ILE A 103 -14.31 3.75 13.62
C ILE A 103 -13.94 3.44 12.17
N PRO A 104 -13.21 4.33 11.47
CA PRO A 104 -12.78 4.07 10.10
C PRO A 104 -11.87 2.84 10.05
N THR A 105 -11.89 2.15 8.90
CA THR A 105 -11.03 0.98 8.73
C THR A 105 -9.56 1.41 8.67
N CYS A 106 -8.67 0.55 9.16
CA CYS A 106 -7.23 0.80 9.12
C CYS A 106 -6.73 1.12 7.70
N ASP A 107 -7.26 0.44 6.67
CA ASP A 107 -6.88 0.71 5.28
C ASP A 107 -7.32 2.09 4.77
N ALA A 108 -8.46 2.61 5.23
CA ALA A 108 -8.92 3.95 4.86
C ALA A 108 -8.05 5.03 5.50
N VAL A 109 -7.67 4.84 6.77
CA VAL A 109 -6.78 5.75 7.49
C VAL A 109 -5.35 5.68 6.94
N ASP A 110 -4.84 4.48 6.62
CA ASP A 110 -3.53 4.28 5.98
C ASP A 110 -3.46 5.00 4.62
N TYR A 111 -4.55 4.95 3.84
CA TYR A 111 -4.65 5.70 2.58
C TYR A 111 -4.55 7.20 2.80
N PHE A 112 -5.30 7.74 3.78
CA PHE A 112 -5.19 9.16 4.17
C PHE A 112 -3.77 9.52 4.64
N ALA A 113 -3.18 8.70 5.50
CA ALA A 113 -1.83 8.95 6.05
C ALA A 113 -0.77 8.99 4.94
N LYS A 114 -0.89 8.13 3.92
CA LYS A 114 0.00 8.13 2.75
C LYS A 114 -0.18 9.35 1.86
N ALA A 115 -1.43 9.76 1.62
CA ALA A 115 -1.72 10.98 0.88
C ALA A 115 -1.12 12.23 1.57
N MET A 116 -1.09 12.25 2.91
CA MET A 116 -0.45 13.32 3.68
C MET A 116 1.08 13.30 3.58
N ARG A 117 1.72 12.13 3.70
CA ARG A 117 3.20 12.03 3.63
C ARG A 117 3.75 12.37 2.27
N ALA A 118 3.04 11.96 1.22
CA ALA A 118 3.49 12.19 -0.14
C ALA A 118 3.32 13.65 -0.60
N GLY A 119 2.69 14.51 0.22
CA GLY A 119 2.79 15.98 0.08
C GLY A 119 3.92 16.60 0.90
N ASP A 120 4.53 15.86 1.84
CA ASP A 120 5.67 16.31 2.68
C ASP A 120 7.04 15.85 2.11
N ASP A 121 7.08 14.73 1.36
CA ASP A 121 8.27 14.22 0.67
C ASP A 121 8.30 14.75 -0.78
N ALA A 122 9.21 15.70 -1.07
CA ALA A 122 9.40 16.29 -2.41
C ALA A 122 10.10 15.36 -3.42
N ASP A 123 10.45 14.14 -3.01
CA ASP A 123 11.14 13.14 -3.83
C ASP A 123 10.23 11.93 -4.06
N ALA A 124 10.02 11.61 -5.34
CA ALA A 124 9.27 10.47 -5.90
C ALA A 124 7.75 10.62 -6.02
N ASP A 125 7.28 10.91 -7.25
CA ASP A 125 6.00 10.46 -7.83
C ASP A 125 4.75 10.60 -6.93
N GLY A 126 4.81 11.53 -5.98
CA GLY A 126 3.83 11.77 -4.93
C GLY A 126 2.74 12.72 -5.40
N PRO A 127 1.58 12.76 -4.72
CA PRO A 127 0.58 13.78 -4.97
C PRO A 127 1.21 15.16 -4.87
N ARG A 128 0.93 16.00 -5.87
CA ARG A 128 1.09 17.45 -5.75
C ARG A 128 0.51 17.89 -4.40
N GLU A 129 1.14 18.87 -3.73
CA GLU A 129 0.62 19.49 -2.51
C GLU A 129 -0.91 19.56 -2.58
N LEU A 130 -1.56 18.84 -1.66
CA LEU A 130 -3.00 18.69 -1.72
C LEU A 130 -3.64 20.04 -1.50
N SER A 131 -4.43 20.50 -2.46
CA SER A 131 -5.27 21.68 -2.24
C SER A 131 -6.12 21.45 -0.99
N ASP A 132 -6.28 22.49 -0.16
CA ASP A 132 -7.04 22.41 1.09
C ASP A 132 -8.45 21.83 0.89
N ASP A 133 -9.08 22.10 -0.24
CA ASP A 133 -10.40 21.56 -0.60
C ASP A 133 -10.38 20.03 -0.75
N VAL A 134 -9.45 19.49 -1.54
CA VAL A 134 -9.29 18.03 -1.72
C VAL A 134 -8.92 17.36 -0.41
N LEU A 135 -8.07 17.99 0.41
CA LEU A 135 -7.72 17.48 1.72
C LEU A 135 -8.93 17.45 2.67
N GLY A 136 -9.74 18.51 2.67
CA GLY A 136 -10.99 18.59 3.43
C GLY A 136 -11.96 17.49 3.02
N GLU A 137 -12.18 17.30 1.73
CA GLU A 137 -13.04 16.24 1.20
C GLU A 137 -12.54 14.85 1.57
N LEU A 138 -11.23 14.60 1.46
CA LEU A 138 -10.63 13.33 1.83
C LEU A 138 -10.79 13.07 3.33
N LYS A 139 -10.58 14.10 4.17
CA LYS A 139 -10.75 14.01 5.62
C LYS A 139 -12.19 13.64 6.00
N THR A 140 -13.19 14.31 5.43
CA THR A 140 -14.62 13.98 5.64
C THR A 140 -14.92 12.56 5.17
N ALA A 141 -14.48 12.19 3.97
CA ALA A 141 -14.73 10.85 3.42
C ALA A 141 -14.14 9.72 4.29
N VAL A 142 -12.97 9.93 4.88
CA VAL A 142 -12.33 8.94 5.77
C VAL A 142 -12.93 8.94 7.17
N PHE A 143 -12.97 10.10 7.83
CA PHE A 143 -13.24 10.16 9.27
C PHE A 143 -14.71 10.38 9.63
N GLU A 144 -15.51 10.95 8.73
CA GLU A 144 -16.93 11.23 8.97
C GLU A 144 -17.81 10.19 8.26
N ASP A 145 -17.59 9.97 6.97
CA ASP A 145 -18.41 9.06 6.16
C ASP A 145 -18.03 7.58 6.33
N GLY A 146 -16.84 7.30 6.87
CA GLY A 146 -16.32 5.93 7.02
C GLY A 146 -16.16 5.20 5.67
N ALA A 147 -15.79 5.92 4.60
CA ALA A 147 -15.68 5.35 3.27
C ALA A 147 -14.63 4.23 3.21
N SER A 148 -14.92 3.18 2.43
CA SER A 148 -13.96 2.10 2.20
C SER A 148 -12.78 2.57 1.33
N VAL A 149 -11.61 1.96 1.51
CA VAL A 149 -10.41 2.26 0.71
C VAL A 149 -10.65 2.15 -0.81
N ALA A 150 -11.52 1.24 -1.25
CA ALA A 150 -11.87 1.11 -2.67
C ALA A 150 -12.65 2.33 -3.19
N LYS A 151 -13.59 2.87 -2.40
CA LYS A 151 -14.32 4.10 -2.75
C LYS A 151 -13.38 5.31 -2.76
N LEU A 152 -12.50 5.40 -1.76
CA LEU A 152 -11.50 6.47 -1.66
C LEU A 152 -10.58 6.47 -2.89
N ARG A 153 -9.98 5.34 -3.22
CA ARG A 153 -9.11 5.20 -4.40
C ARG A 153 -9.81 5.61 -5.69
N ARG A 154 -11.06 5.17 -5.90
CA ARG A 154 -11.82 5.52 -7.11
C ARG A 154 -12.08 7.02 -7.20
N ARG A 155 -12.36 7.68 -6.08
CA ARG A 155 -12.68 9.11 -6.03
C ARG A 155 -11.44 9.98 -6.11
N PHE A 156 -10.41 9.65 -5.34
CA PHE A 156 -9.27 10.54 -5.12
C PHE A 156 -8.05 10.19 -5.97
N ASN A 157 -7.82 8.94 -6.39
CA ASN A 157 -6.63 8.63 -7.22
C ASN A 157 -6.54 9.47 -8.50
N PRO A 158 -7.62 9.79 -9.23
CA PRO A 158 -7.52 10.64 -10.42
C PRO A 158 -6.99 12.06 -10.12
N VAL A 159 -7.18 12.53 -8.88
CA VAL A 159 -6.78 13.87 -8.43
C VAL A 159 -5.41 13.82 -7.74
N LEU A 160 -5.16 12.80 -6.92
CA LEU A 160 -3.91 12.59 -6.19
C LEU A 160 -2.78 12.10 -7.09
N TYR A 161 -3.11 11.26 -8.07
CA TYR A 161 -2.16 10.61 -8.98
C TYR A 161 -2.65 10.80 -10.41
N PRO A 162 -2.71 12.05 -10.91
CA PRO A 162 -3.07 12.30 -12.30
C PRO A 162 -2.01 11.61 -13.17
N LYS A 163 -2.45 10.81 -14.13
CA LYS A 163 -1.52 10.22 -15.08
C LYS A 163 -0.96 11.34 -15.96
N PRO A 164 0.35 11.35 -16.24
CA PRO A 164 0.92 12.32 -17.16
C PRO A 164 0.25 12.19 -18.53
N ASP A 165 0.07 13.32 -19.21
CA ASP A 165 -0.52 13.34 -20.55
C ASP A 165 0.33 12.49 -21.49
N GLY A 166 -0.30 11.53 -22.16
CA GLY A 166 0.38 10.56 -23.03
C GLY A 166 0.77 9.23 -22.37
N ALA A 167 0.77 9.14 -21.03
CA ALA A 167 1.18 7.92 -20.32
C ALA A 167 0.25 6.72 -20.61
N GLU A 168 -1.06 6.95 -20.78
CA GLU A 168 -1.99 5.88 -21.13
C GLU A 168 -1.76 5.33 -22.54
N ARG A 169 -1.36 6.19 -23.49
CA ARG A 169 -1.04 5.79 -24.85
C ARG A 169 0.20 4.94 -24.87
N LEU A 170 1.28 5.37 -24.20
CA LEU A 170 2.51 4.58 -24.05
C LEU A 170 2.21 3.20 -23.42
N ALA A 171 1.50 3.18 -22.29
CA ALA A 171 1.14 1.95 -21.61
C ALA A 171 0.26 1.02 -22.47
N ALA A 172 -0.58 1.56 -23.36
CA ALA A 172 -1.36 0.75 -24.28
C ALA A 172 -0.50 0.07 -25.35
N ILE A 173 0.48 0.81 -25.91
CA ILE A 173 1.44 0.31 -26.90
C ILE A 173 2.29 -0.82 -26.30
N GLU A 174 2.88 -0.60 -25.12
CA GLU A 174 3.72 -1.60 -24.44
C GLU A 174 2.94 -2.87 -24.09
N ARG A 175 1.70 -2.73 -23.62
CA ARG A 175 0.81 -3.88 -23.35
C ARG A 175 0.48 -4.65 -24.62
N ALA A 176 0.29 -3.98 -25.74
CA ALA A 176 0.05 -4.64 -27.02
C ALA A 176 1.27 -5.47 -27.45
N GLY A 177 2.48 -4.92 -27.33
CA GLY A 177 3.74 -5.61 -27.63
C GLY A 177 3.97 -6.84 -26.76
N ALA A 178 3.80 -6.71 -25.44
CA ALA A 178 3.92 -7.82 -24.50
C ALA A 178 2.89 -8.94 -24.76
N THR A 179 1.67 -8.57 -25.19
CA THR A 179 0.62 -9.52 -25.55
C THR A 179 0.96 -10.27 -26.84
N ALA A 180 1.51 -9.59 -27.84
CA ALA A 180 1.97 -10.22 -29.08
C ALA A 180 3.07 -11.25 -28.80
N GLU A 181 4.06 -10.90 -27.98
CA GLU A 181 5.13 -11.81 -27.58
C GLU A 181 4.60 -13.02 -26.80
N ARG A 182 3.62 -12.79 -25.90
CA ARG A 182 2.94 -13.88 -25.18
C ARG A 182 2.19 -14.80 -26.13
N LEU A 183 1.53 -14.27 -27.15
CA LEU A 183 0.80 -15.07 -28.14
C LEU A 183 1.75 -15.97 -28.94
N ILE A 184 2.90 -15.47 -29.40
CA ILE A 184 3.93 -16.28 -30.08
C ILE A 184 4.33 -17.48 -29.22
N ARG A 185 4.65 -17.24 -27.93
CA ARG A 185 5.03 -18.29 -26.98
C ARG A 185 3.93 -19.32 -26.76
N LEU A 186 2.66 -18.90 -26.73
CA LEU A 186 1.52 -19.80 -26.56
C LEU A 186 1.31 -20.66 -27.82
N LEU A 187 1.38 -20.07 -29.00
CA LEU A 187 1.20 -20.78 -30.28
C LEU A 187 2.27 -21.86 -30.50
N ALA A 188 3.49 -21.66 -29.99
CA ALA A 188 4.55 -22.68 -30.02
C ALA A 188 4.18 -23.97 -29.27
N ARG A 189 3.19 -23.94 -28.37
CA ARG A 189 2.75 -25.07 -27.54
C ARG A 189 1.41 -25.66 -27.98
N VAL A 190 0.81 -25.17 -29.06
CA VAL A 190 -0.49 -25.65 -29.56
C VAL A 190 -0.27 -26.81 -30.52
N ASP A 191 -0.69 -28.00 -30.09
CA ASP A 191 -0.72 -29.20 -30.91
C ASP A 191 -1.75 -29.06 -32.05
N GLY A 192 -1.44 -29.65 -33.21
CA GLY A 192 -2.33 -29.63 -34.38
C GLY A 192 -2.29 -28.35 -35.22
N LEU A 193 -1.60 -27.30 -34.78
CA LEU A 193 -1.31 -26.14 -35.62
C LEU A 193 -0.18 -26.48 -36.60
N SER A 194 -0.30 -26.11 -37.88
CA SER A 194 0.79 -26.35 -38.84
C SER A 194 1.97 -25.42 -38.59
N GLU A 195 3.18 -25.91 -38.85
CA GLU A 195 4.41 -25.13 -38.70
C GLU A 195 4.40 -23.87 -39.58
N ALA A 196 3.97 -24.01 -40.84
CA ALA A 196 3.80 -22.88 -41.75
C ALA A 196 2.85 -21.80 -41.20
N ARG A 197 1.76 -22.19 -40.50
CA ARG A 197 0.84 -21.22 -39.88
C ARG A 197 1.48 -20.54 -38.67
N ARG A 198 2.21 -21.28 -37.84
CA ARG A 198 2.97 -20.73 -36.71
C ARG A 198 3.98 -19.70 -37.18
N GLU A 199 4.78 -20.03 -38.17
CA GLU A 199 5.79 -19.12 -38.74
C GLU A 199 5.16 -17.87 -39.38
N GLN A 200 4.02 -18.02 -40.06
CA GLN A 200 3.31 -16.89 -40.65
C GLN A 200 2.83 -15.92 -39.56
N VAL A 201 2.21 -16.44 -38.50
CA VAL A 201 1.70 -15.62 -37.40
C VAL A 201 2.85 -15.01 -36.60
N ALA A 202 3.93 -15.76 -36.36
CA ALA A 202 5.13 -15.25 -35.69
C ALA A 202 5.72 -14.06 -36.46
N ARG A 203 5.94 -14.20 -37.77
CA ARG A 203 6.42 -13.09 -38.62
C ARG A 203 5.51 -11.86 -38.59
N ALA A 204 4.19 -12.07 -38.66
CA ALA A 204 3.24 -10.96 -38.59
C ALA A 204 3.25 -10.25 -37.22
N LEU A 205 3.38 -11.00 -36.13
CA LEU A 205 3.44 -10.45 -34.79
C LEU A 205 4.79 -9.78 -34.50
N ASP A 206 5.90 -10.28 -35.03
CA ASP A 206 7.20 -9.65 -34.90
C ASP A 206 7.26 -8.32 -35.68
N ALA A 207 6.76 -8.27 -36.92
CA ALA A 207 6.63 -7.02 -37.67
C ALA A 207 5.73 -6.00 -36.93
N MET A 208 4.60 -6.44 -36.38
CA MET A 208 3.74 -5.58 -35.57
C MET A 208 4.44 -5.09 -34.29
N ARG A 209 5.35 -5.88 -33.71
CA ARG A 209 6.13 -5.46 -32.54
C ARG A 209 7.15 -4.39 -32.90
N GLU A 210 7.81 -4.49 -34.04
CA GLU A 210 8.70 -3.43 -34.55
C GLU A 210 7.94 -2.12 -34.72
N ASP A 211 6.73 -2.15 -35.28
CA ASP A 211 5.86 -0.97 -35.39
C ASP A 211 5.47 -0.40 -34.02
N LEU A 212 5.14 -1.28 -33.05
CA LEU A 212 4.79 -0.88 -31.68
C LEU A 212 5.99 -0.29 -30.93
N ASP A 213 7.19 -0.83 -31.12
CA ASP A 213 8.42 -0.33 -30.49
C ASP A 213 8.74 1.09 -31.00
N ALA A 214 8.63 1.34 -32.31
CA ALA A 214 8.78 2.67 -32.90
C ALA A 214 7.71 3.67 -32.40
N LEU A 215 6.45 3.20 -32.26
CA LEU A 215 5.38 4.01 -31.68
C LEU A 215 5.61 4.29 -30.18
N ALA A 216 6.20 3.34 -29.45
CA ALA A 216 6.53 3.49 -28.04
C ALA A 216 7.67 4.50 -27.83
N GLU A 217 8.68 4.50 -28.70
CA GLU A 217 9.73 5.52 -28.73
C GLU A 217 9.14 6.91 -28.95
N THR A 218 8.32 7.07 -29.98
CA THR A 218 7.65 8.36 -30.25
C THR A 218 6.76 8.79 -29.08
N ALA A 219 6.01 7.85 -28.48
CA ALA A 219 5.15 8.14 -27.35
C ALA A 219 5.94 8.49 -26.07
N ARG A 220 7.14 7.94 -25.88
CA ARG A 220 8.05 8.30 -24.79
C ARG A 220 8.59 9.71 -24.98
N ASP A 221 9.05 10.05 -26.19
CA ASP A 221 9.54 11.39 -26.49
C ASP A 221 8.44 12.46 -26.32
N GLU A 222 7.21 12.16 -26.77
CA GLU A 222 6.05 13.03 -26.56
C GLU A 222 5.69 13.18 -25.08
N LEU A 223 5.77 12.09 -24.30
CA LEU A 223 5.52 12.08 -22.87
C LEU A 223 6.55 12.93 -22.11
N GLU A 224 7.83 12.77 -22.44
CA GLU A 224 8.94 13.56 -21.86
C GLU A 224 8.81 15.04 -22.23
N ALA A 225 8.48 15.36 -23.49
CA ALA A 225 8.28 16.72 -23.95
C ALA A 225 7.05 17.40 -23.31
N ALA A 226 5.97 16.63 -23.06
CA ALA A 226 4.76 17.12 -22.40
C ALA A 226 4.91 17.27 -20.88
N ASN A 227 5.90 16.60 -20.27
CA ASN A 227 6.11 16.58 -18.83
C ASN A 227 7.59 16.89 -18.45
N PRO A 228 8.13 18.06 -18.83
CA PRO A 228 9.55 18.37 -18.69
C PRO A 228 10.06 18.46 -17.24
N ASP A 229 9.17 18.75 -16.28
CA ASP A 229 9.50 18.81 -14.85
C ASP A 229 9.74 17.42 -14.23
N ALA A 230 9.20 16.34 -14.84
CA ALA A 230 9.41 14.97 -14.36
C ALA A 230 10.82 14.45 -14.74
N THR A 231 11.32 14.86 -15.91
CA THR A 231 12.61 14.38 -16.47
C THR A 231 13.83 15.03 -15.83
N ALA A 232 13.69 16.23 -15.25
CA ALA A 232 14.79 16.95 -14.58
C ALA A 232 15.23 16.30 -13.26
N LEU A 233 14.35 15.50 -12.63
CA LEU A 233 14.61 14.80 -11.37
C LEU A 233 15.36 13.47 -11.57
N ASP A 234 15.07 12.73 -12.65
CA ASP A 234 15.77 11.46 -12.96
C ASP A 234 17.23 11.65 -13.39
N ALA A 235 17.62 12.85 -13.83
CA ALA A 235 19.00 13.17 -14.21
C ALA A 235 19.94 13.49 -13.02
N GLN A 236 19.40 13.55 -11.79
CA GLN A 236 20.15 13.86 -10.56
C GLN A 236 20.23 12.71 -9.54
N ALA A 237 19.67 11.53 -9.85
CA ALA A 237 19.80 10.29 -9.07
C ALA A 237 20.87 9.35 -9.64
#